data_AF-A0A200IHB7-F1
#
_entry.id   AF-A0A200IHB7-F1
#
_cell.length_a   1.000
_cell.length_b   1.000
_cell.length_c   1.000
_cell.angle_alpha   90.00
_cell.angle_beta   90.00
_cell.angle_gamma   90.00
#
_symmetry.space_group_name_H-M   'P 1'
#
loop_
_entity.id
_entity.type
_entity.pdbx_description
1 polymer ?
#
loop_
_entity_poly.entity_id
_entity_poly.type
_entity_poly.pdbx_seq_one_letter_code
_entity_poly.pdbx_strand_id
1 'polypeptide(L)'
;MFYQSVNEYLVKMREGLSAETIKGEMPSVYAYWLAQEAELKKILKNKDMAFWMDIQRVLLIDAKLVLLRSYINDYDFHGFSEDEIIANVEQDHFTFNKELCGYSLKEQVHPSIIFGDQ
;
A
#
# COMPACT_ATOMS: atom_id res chain seq x y z
N MET A 1 -13.54 -1.59 -13.24
CA MET A 1 -14.09 -0.32 -12.71
C MET A 1 -12.91 0.63 -12.56
N PHE A 2 -13.01 1.88 -13.01
CA PHE A 2 -11.94 2.87 -12.84
C PHE A 2 -12.39 3.92 -11.82
N TYR A 3 -11.53 4.23 -10.85
CA TYR A 3 -11.77 5.33 -9.91
C TYR A 3 -11.59 6.67 -10.63
N GLN A 4 -12.52 7.61 -10.42
CA GLN A 4 -12.49 8.94 -11.02
C GLN A 4 -11.55 9.90 -10.28
N SER A 5 -11.15 9.56 -9.05
CA SER A 5 -10.17 10.33 -8.27
C SER A 5 -9.47 9.48 -7.22
N VAL A 6 -8.32 9.96 -6.74
CA VAL A 6 -7.62 9.36 -5.59
C VAL A 6 -8.50 9.31 -4.35
N ASN A 7 -9.36 10.30 -4.12
CA ASN A 7 -10.24 10.32 -2.96
C ASN A 7 -11.31 9.21 -3.05
N GLU A 8 -11.86 8.98 -4.24
CA GLU A 8 -12.81 7.88 -4.46
C GLU A 8 -12.15 6.51 -4.20
N TYR A 9 -10.94 6.32 -4.72
CA TYR A 9 -10.14 5.13 -4.44
C TYR A 9 -9.91 4.94 -2.94
N LEU A 10 -9.47 5.99 -2.22
CA LEU A 10 -9.19 5.91 -0.78
C LEU A 10 -10.44 5.63 0.06
N VAL A 11 -11.58 6.21 -0.31
CA VAL A 11 -12.88 5.89 0.32
C VAL A 11 -13.20 4.40 0.15
N LYS A 12 -12.98 3.87 -1.06
CA LYS A 12 -13.18 2.44 -1.32
C LYS A 12 -12.16 1.53 -0.64
N MET A 13 -10.90 1.97 -0.51
CA MET A 13 -9.87 1.21 0.22
C MET A 13 -10.25 1.03 1.70
N ARG A 14 -10.92 2.02 2.30
CA ARG A 14 -11.42 1.96 3.68
C ARG A 14 -12.79 1.30 3.83
N GLU A 15 -13.43 0.86 2.75
CA GLU A 15 -14.78 0.29 2.81
C GLU A 15 -14.79 -0.97 3.71
N GLY A 16 -15.69 -0.97 4.70
CA GLY A 16 -15.79 -2.01 5.72
C GLY A 16 -14.89 -1.82 6.94
N LEU A 17 -14.01 -0.82 6.96
CA LEU A 17 -13.12 -0.53 8.08
C LEU A 17 -13.65 0.61 8.95
N SER A 18 -13.63 0.42 10.28
CA SER A 18 -13.96 1.47 11.26
C SER A 18 -12.71 2.28 11.62
N ALA A 19 -12.65 3.54 11.19
CA ALA A 19 -11.50 4.41 11.46
C ALA A 19 -11.32 4.67 12.97
N GLU A 20 -12.42 4.80 13.70
CA GLU A 20 -12.45 4.98 15.15
C GLU A 20 -11.90 3.75 15.87
N THR A 21 -12.26 2.55 15.40
CA THR A 21 -11.76 1.28 15.95
C THR A 21 -10.26 1.14 15.73
N ILE A 22 -9.79 1.31 14.49
CA ILE A 22 -8.35 1.19 14.18
C ILE A 22 -7.55 2.22 14.97
N LYS A 23 -8.03 3.47 15.05
CA LYS A 23 -7.36 4.53 15.82
C LYS A 23 -7.29 4.21 17.31
N GLY A 24 -8.31 3.53 17.86
CA GLY A 24 -8.38 3.15 19.27
C GLY A 24 -7.52 1.94 19.62
N GLU A 25 -7.49 0.94 18.75
CA GLU A 25 -6.80 -0.33 18.98
C GLU A 25 -5.35 -0.32 18.47
N MET A 26 -5.09 0.38 17.36
CA MET A 26 -3.81 0.38 16.63
C MET A 26 -3.44 1.81 16.14
N PRO A 27 -3.14 2.74 17.06
CA PRO A 27 -2.92 4.15 16.74
C PRO A 27 -1.72 4.42 15.81
N SER A 28 -0.64 3.65 15.92
CA SER A 28 0.55 3.77 15.07
C SER A 28 0.29 3.25 13.66
N VAL A 29 -0.42 2.12 13.52
CA VAL A 29 -0.88 1.60 12.21
C VAL A 29 -1.82 2.62 11.56
N TYR A 30 -2.74 3.21 12.32
CA TYR A 30 -3.64 4.25 11.81
C TYR A 30 -2.87 5.48 11.33
N ALA A 31 -1.90 5.96 12.09
CA ALA A 31 -1.06 7.09 11.71
C ALA A 31 -0.22 6.79 10.45
N TYR A 32 0.35 5.58 10.38
CA TYR A 32 1.10 5.12 9.23
C TYR A 32 0.22 5.03 7.97
N TRP A 33 -1.00 4.50 8.09
CA TRP A 33 -1.99 4.49 7.01
C TRP A 33 -2.25 5.90 6.48
N LEU A 34 -2.53 6.86 7.37
CA LEU A 34 -2.78 8.25 6.98
C LEU A 34 -1.58 8.87 6.25
N ALA A 35 -0.35 8.52 6.64
CA ALA A 35 0.85 8.96 5.96
C ALA A 35 0.92 8.43 4.52
N GLN A 36 0.55 7.15 4.30
CA GLN A 36 0.50 6.56 2.96
C GLN A 36 -0.55 7.25 2.07
N GLU A 37 -1.75 7.52 2.61
CA GLU A 37 -2.77 8.26 1.87
C GLU A 37 -2.34 9.68 1.50
N ALA A 38 -1.64 10.35 2.41
CA ALA A 38 -1.13 11.69 2.18
C ALA A 38 -0.05 11.70 1.09
N GLU A 39 0.86 10.73 1.11
CA GLU A 39 1.91 10.60 0.09
C GLU A 39 1.32 10.26 -1.29
N LEU A 40 0.32 9.37 -1.35
CA LEU A 40 -0.38 9.07 -2.61
C LEU A 40 -1.05 10.32 -3.20
N LYS A 41 -1.76 11.08 -2.37
CA LYS A 41 -2.38 12.36 -2.77
C LYS A 41 -1.35 13.36 -3.28
N LYS A 42 -0.18 13.42 -2.63
CA LYS A 42 0.91 14.32 -3.02
C LYS A 42 1.49 13.95 -4.39
N ILE A 43 1.77 12.67 -4.63
CA ILE A 43 2.28 12.19 -5.92
C ILE A 43 1.28 12.50 -7.04
N LEU A 44 0.01 12.15 -6.84
CA LEU A 44 -1.03 12.32 -7.87
C LEU A 44 -1.46 13.78 -8.09
N LYS A 45 -1.13 14.69 -7.18
CA LYS A 45 -1.37 16.14 -7.36
C LYS A 45 -0.20 16.82 -8.11
N ASN A 46 0.95 16.18 -8.23
CA ASN A 46 2.10 16.75 -8.91
C ASN A 46 1.81 16.92 -10.42
N LYS A 47 1.86 18.16 -10.91
CA LYS A 47 1.65 18.48 -12.34
C LYS A 47 2.87 18.13 -13.20
N ASP A 48 4.06 18.12 -12.59
CA ASP A 48 5.33 17.80 -13.24
C ASP A 48 5.70 16.33 -12.98
N MET A 49 4.72 15.44 -13.12
CA MET A 49 4.87 14.01 -12.83
C MET A 49 5.94 13.38 -13.73
N ALA A 50 6.94 12.76 -13.12
CA ALA A 50 7.89 11.89 -13.81
C ALA A 50 7.23 10.53 -13.98
N PHE A 51 6.37 10.40 -15.01
CA PHE A 51 5.40 9.31 -15.17
C PHE A 51 5.89 7.94 -14.71
N TRP A 52 7.04 7.47 -15.21
CA TRP A 52 7.57 6.14 -14.87
C TRP A 52 8.02 6.01 -13.41
N MET A 53 8.61 7.04 -12.82
CA MET A 53 9.01 6.99 -11.40
C MET A 53 7.79 7.13 -10.48
N ASP A 54 6.86 7.99 -10.85
CA ASP A 54 5.68 8.25 -10.03
C ASP A 54 4.69 7.08 -10.08
N ILE A 55 4.53 6.39 -11.22
CA ILE A 55 3.71 5.18 -11.28
C ILE A 55 4.29 4.05 -10.43
N GLN A 56 5.62 3.87 -10.42
CA GLN A 56 6.28 2.91 -9.53
C GLN A 56 6.00 3.22 -8.06
N ARG A 57 6.10 4.49 -7.66
CA ARG A 57 5.80 4.93 -6.28
C ARG A 57 4.32 4.75 -5.93
N VAL A 58 3.41 5.03 -6.86
CA VAL A 58 1.97 4.78 -6.67
C VAL A 58 1.71 3.30 -6.42
N LEU A 59 2.34 2.40 -7.20
CA LEU A 59 2.21 0.95 -7.01
C LEU A 59 2.75 0.49 -5.65
N LEU A 60 3.85 1.06 -5.19
CA LEU A 60 4.40 0.74 -3.86
C LEU A 60 3.47 1.20 -2.73
N ILE A 61 2.87 2.38 -2.84
CA ILE A 61 1.93 2.88 -1.83
C ILE A 61 0.61 2.11 -1.87
N ASP A 62 0.11 1.77 -3.06
CA ASP A 62 -1.07 0.90 -3.21
C ASP A 62 -0.84 -0.46 -2.55
N ALA A 63 0.32 -1.10 -2.78
CA ALA A 63 0.70 -2.33 -2.10
C ALA A 63 0.68 -2.18 -0.57
N LYS A 64 1.24 -1.08 -0.03
CA LYS A 64 1.20 -0.79 1.41
C LYS A 64 -0.22 -0.71 1.95
N LEU A 65 -1.10 0.02 1.26
CA LEU A 65 -2.50 0.19 1.66
C LEU A 65 -3.26 -1.14 1.62
N VAL A 66 -3.02 -1.97 0.59
CA VAL A 66 -3.63 -3.30 0.46
C VAL A 66 -3.16 -4.24 1.57
N LEU A 67 -1.85 -4.29 1.84
CA LEU A 67 -1.29 -5.11 2.91
C LEU A 67 -1.83 -4.69 4.28
N LEU A 68 -1.81 -3.39 4.59
CA LEU A 68 -2.42 -2.87 5.82
C LEU A 68 -3.90 -3.25 5.92
N ARG A 69 -4.65 -3.16 4.80
CA ARG A 69 -6.06 -3.53 4.78
C ARG A 69 -6.23 -4.99 5.14
N SER A 70 -5.39 -5.89 4.62
CA SER A 70 -5.39 -7.31 4.96
C SER A 70 -5.12 -7.54 6.45
N TYR A 71 -4.10 -6.89 7.03
CA TYR A 71 -3.81 -7.00 8.47
C TYR A 71 -4.97 -6.55 9.37
N ILE A 72 -5.71 -5.52 8.95
CA ILE A 72 -6.82 -4.97 9.74
C ILE A 72 -8.11 -5.77 9.55
N ASN A 73 -8.39 -6.23 8.32
CA ASN A 73 -9.66 -6.85 7.96
C ASN A 73 -9.70 -8.35 8.28
N ASP A 74 -8.58 -9.05 8.11
CA ASP A 74 -8.51 -10.47 8.38
C ASP A 74 -8.14 -10.65 9.85
N TYR A 75 -9.17 -10.91 10.67
CA TYR A 75 -9.06 -11.21 12.09
C TYR A 75 -8.00 -12.32 12.38
N ASP A 76 -7.59 -13.12 11.40
CA ASP A 76 -6.52 -14.12 11.58
C ASP A 76 -5.11 -13.53 11.81
N PHE A 77 -4.90 -12.22 11.63
CA PHE A 77 -3.65 -11.54 12.03
C PHE A 77 -3.61 -11.11 13.50
N HIS A 78 -4.56 -11.56 14.33
CA HIS A 78 -4.51 -11.37 15.79
C HIS A 78 -3.23 -11.96 16.39
N GLY A 79 -2.27 -11.10 16.72
CA GLY A 79 -1.02 -11.51 17.37
C GLY A 79 0.18 -10.66 16.98
N PHE A 80 0.12 -9.93 15.86
CA PHE A 80 1.17 -8.98 15.50
C PHE A 80 1.01 -7.67 16.26
N SER A 81 2.13 -7.16 16.77
CA SER A 81 2.23 -5.78 17.23
C SER A 81 2.15 -4.81 16.06
N GLU A 82 1.84 -3.55 16.35
CA GLU A 82 1.80 -2.49 15.35
C GLU A 82 3.13 -2.32 14.61
N ASP A 83 4.25 -2.45 15.33
CA ASP A 83 5.59 -2.35 14.76
C ASP A 83 5.89 -3.52 13.80
N GLU A 84 5.47 -4.74 14.14
CA GLU A 84 5.61 -5.90 13.26
C GLU A 84 4.76 -5.76 12.00
N ILE A 85 3.54 -5.24 12.11
CA ILE A 85 2.68 -4.98 10.95
C ILE A 85 3.34 -3.98 10.01
N ILE A 86 3.83 -2.86 10.54
CA ILE A 86 4.49 -1.83 9.74
C ILE A 86 5.79 -2.39 9.12
N ALA A 87 6.58 -3.15 9.88
CA ALA A 87 7.79 -3.77 9.38
C ALA A 87 7.51 -4.76 8.24
N ASN A 88 6.50 -5.62 8.38
CA ASN A 88 6.10 -6.57 7.34
C ASN A 88 5.59 -5.83 6.09
N VAL A 89 4.79 -4.79 6.26
CA VAL A 89 4.33 -3.94 5.15
C VAL A 89 5.51 -3.29 4.42
N GLU A 90 6.48 -2.74 5.15
CA GLU A 90 7.68 -2.14 4.55
C GLU A 90 8.58 -3.18 3.87
N GLN A 91 8.59 -4.41 4.34
CA GLN A 91 9.34 -5.49 3.68
C GLN A 91 8.65 -5.98 2.40
N ASP A 92 7.35 -6.26 2.48
CA ASP A 92 6.64 -7.04 1.46
C ASP A 92 6.11 -6.17 0.31
N HIS A 93 5.94 -4.86 0.51
CA HIS A 93 5.36 -3.98 -0.51
C HIS A 93 6.17 -3.92 -1.82
N PHE A 94 7.48 -4.20 -1.78
CA PHE A 94 8.35 -4.23 -2.96
C PHE A 94 8.04 -5.40 -3.91
N THR A 95 7.57 -6.52 -3.37
CA THR A 95 7.30 -7.74 -4.16
C THR A 95 5.82 -8.00 -4.35
N PHE A 96 4.95 -7.49 -3.48
CA PHE A 96 3.51 -7.74 -3.48
C PHE A 96 2.86 -7.65 -4.87
N ASN A 97 3.04 -6.51 -5.56
CA ASN A 97 2.46 -6.32 -6.89
C ASN A 97 3.15 -7.15 -7.98
N LYS A 98 4.43 -7.52 -7.81
CA LYS A 98 5.14 -8.43 -8.73
C LYS A 98 4.55 -9.84 -8.62
N GLU A 99 4.34 -10.32 -7.40
CA GLU A 99 3.78 -11.64 -7.12
C GLU A 99 2.35 -11.76 -7.65
N LEU A 100 1.52 -10.72 -7.49
CA LEU A 100 0.18 -10.66 -8.10
C LEU A 100 0.22 -10.67 -9.64
N CYS A 101 1.32 -10.24 -10.25
CA CYS A 101 1.55 -10.34 -11.69
C CYS A 101 2.16 -11.68 -12.12
N GLY A 102 2.31 -12.64 -11.19
CA GLY A 102 2.80 -13.99 -11.48
C GLY A 102 4.32 -14.16 -11.43
N TYR A 103 5.07 -13.15 -11.00
CA TYR A 103 6.52 -13.25 -10.84
C TYR A 103 6.86 -14.19 -9.69
N SER A 104 7.82 -15.08 -9.90
CA SER A 104 8.38 -15.86 -8.79
C SER A 104 9.48 -15.07 -8.10
N LEU A 105 9.49 -15.04 -6.77
CA LEU A 105 10.58 -14.47 -5.97
C LEU A 105 11.94 -15.16 -6.21
N LYS A 106 11.94 -16.35 -6.82
CA LYS A 106 13.13 -17.12 -7.16
C LYS A 106 13.61 -16.88 -8.59
N GLU A 107 12.86 -16.13 -9.39
CA GLU A 107 13.17 -15.88 -10.78
C GLU A 107 14.29 -14.85 -10.91
N GLN A 108 15.11 -14.98 -11.95
CA GLN A 108 16.17 -14.01 -12.21
C GLN A 108 15.54 -12.68 -12.61
N VAL A 109 15.87 -11.62 -11.88
CA VAL A 109 15.32 -10.28 -12.11
C VAL A 109 15.71 -9.83 -13.52
N HIS A 110 14.71 -9.59 -14.36
CA HIS A 110 14.90 -8.89 -15.63
C HIS A 110 14.52 -7.41 -15.47
N PRO A 111 15.10 -6.51 -16.27
CA PRO A 111 14.70 -5.11 -16.25
C PRO A 111 13.20 -4.96 -16.46
N SER A 112 12.56 -4.14 -15.64
CA SER A 112 11.14 -3.79 -15.79
C SER A 112 10.94 -2.30 -15.54
N ILE A 113 10.18 -1.67 -16.43
CA ILE A 113 9.83 -0.26 -16.31
C ILE A 113 8.77 -0.02 -15.21
N ILE A 114 8.01 -1.05 -14.86
CA ILE A 114 6.95 -1.00 -13.83
C ILE A 114 7.50 -1.47 -12.47
N PHE A 115 8.43 -2.41 -12.50
CA PHE A 115 9.01 -3.07 -11.35
C PHE A 115 10.53 -2.88 -11.38
N GLY A 116 10.98 -1.65 -11.17
CA GLY A 116 12.40 -1.29 -11.23
C GLY A 116 13.29 -2.12 -10.30
N ASP A 117 14.60 -1.94 -10.44
CA ASP A 117 15.61 -2.57 -9.61
C ASP A 117 15.41 -2.11 -8.16
N GLN A 118 14.87 -3.01 -7.33
CA GLN A 118 14.65 -2.83 -5.89
C GLN A 118 15.47 -3.88 -5.16
#